data_AF-A0AA48M020-F1
#
_entry.id   AF-A0AA48M020-F1
#
_cell.length_a   1.000
_cell.length_b   1.000
_cell.length_c   1.000
_cell.angle_alpha   90.00
_cell.angle_beta   90.00
_cell.angle_gamma   90.00
#
_symmetry.space_group_name_H-M   'P 1'
#
loop_
_entity.id
_entity.type
_entity.pdbx_description
1 polymer ?
#
loop_
_entity_poly.entity_id
_entity_poly.type
_entity_poly.pdbx_seq_one_letter_code
_entity_poly.pdbx_strand_id
1 'polypeptide(L)'
;MPHDSENRGLIGWVVWIALFTSLSGPFWPNTPGLLFMGLGLFGVLHLAILIIERIAQPQFDQRMTPTEFEHYCARMLTKQKWNAQVTQASGDQGVDIVAEKRGLRIVLQCKKYSKPVGNRAVQEIVAGIAHENAERGVVVATNGYTRAAERLAASNNVLLLHYADLCRIDRLLR
;
A
#
# COMPACT_ATOMS: atom_id res chain seq x y z
N MET A 1 -6.29 -11.66 6.13
CA MET A 1 -6.35 -12.71 5.09
C MET A 1 -5.37 -12.56 3.89
N PRO A 2 -4.61 -11.45 3.64
CA PRO A 2 -3.62 -11.48 2.55
C PRO A 2 -2.32 -12.25 2.88
N HIS A 3 -1.95 -12.35 4.17
CA HIS A 3 -0.71 -13.02 4.60
C HIS A 3 -0.64 -14.52 4.24
N ASP A 4 -1.77 -15.23 4.22
CA ASP A 4 -1.77 -16.68 4.00
C ASP A 4 -1.48 -17.06 2.54
N SER A 5 -1.95 -16.27 1.58
CA SER A 5 -1.61 -16.45 0.15
C SER A 5 -0.15 -16.15 -0.13
N GLU A 6 0.41 -15.14 0.54
CA GLU A 6 1.80 -14.69 0.34
C GLU A 6 2.80 -15.69 0.95
N ASN A 7 2.51 -16.22 2.14
CA ASN A 7 3.30 -17.30 2.74
C ASN A 7 3.30 -18.59 1.89
N ARG A 8 2.16 -18.95 1.26
CA ARG A 8 2.11 -20.10 0.33
C ARG A 8 3.03 -19.91 -0.88
N GLY A 9 3.13 -18.68 -1.41
CA GLY A 9 4.06 -18.35 -2.49
C GLY A 9 5.52 -18.57 -2.11
N LEU A 10 5.94 -18.07 -0.94
CA LEU A 10 7.30 -18.28 -0.43
C LEU A 10 7.63 -19.76 -0.20
N ILE A 11 6.71 -20.53 0.40
CA ILE A 11 6.87 -21.97 0.60
C ILE A 11 7.03 -22.69 -0.75
N GLY A 12 6.24 -22.33 -1.77
CA GLY A 12 6.36 -22.87 -3.12
C GLY A 12 7.75 -22.68 -3.72
N TRP A 13 8.34 -21.49 -3.57
CA TRP A 13 9.71 -21.22 -4.04
C TRP A 13 10.79 -21.94 -3.23
N VAL A 14 10.63 -22.10 -1.92
CA VAL A 14 11.55 -22.92 -1.10
C VAL A 14 11.53 -24.38 -1.55
N VAL A 15 10.34 -24.95 -1.80
CA VAL A 15 10.18 -26.31 -2.33
C VAL A 15 10.79 -26.44 -3.74
N TRP A 16 10.59 -25.45 -4.60
CA TRP A 16 11.20 -25.39 -5.94
C TRP A 16 12.74 -25.44 -5.86
N ILE A 17 13.36 -24.58 -5.03
CA ILE A 17 14.81 -24.53 -4.85
C ILE A 17 15.33 -25.88 -4.32
N ALA A 18 14.68 -26.45 -3.30
CA ALA A 18 15.09 -27.73 -2.73
C ALA A 18 14.98 -28.89 -3.74
N LEU A 19 13.92 -28.91 -4.56
CA LEU A 19 13.73 -29.90 -5.62
C LEU A 19 14.85 -29.82 -6.67
N PHE A 20 15.09 -28.64 -7.25
CA PHE A 20 16.05 -28.50 -8.34
C PHE A 20 17.51 -28.59 -7.90
N THR A 21 17.85 -28.18 -6.68
CA THR A 21 19.20 -28.44 -6.13
C THR A 21 19.42 -29.92 -5.85
N SER A 22 18.44 -30.64 -5.29
CA SER A 22 18.51 -32.09 -5.10
C SER A 22 18.62 -32.86 -6.43
N LEU A 23 17.88 -32.44 -7.46
CA LEU A 23 17.93 -33.03 -8.80
C LEU A 23 19.25 -32.76 -9.53
N SER A 24 20.01 -31.72 -9.18
CA SER A 24 21.29 -31.44 -9.85
C SER A 24 22.39 -32.48 -9.52
N GLY A 25 22.35 -33.07 -8.33
CA GLY A 25 23.37 -34.01 -7.83
C GLY A 25 23.58 -35.25 -8.71
N PRO A 26 22.54 -36.07 -8.99
CA PRO A 26 22.68 -37.30 -9.79
C PRO A 26 23.14 -37.09 -11.24
N PHE A 27 23.06 -35.86 -11.77
CA PHE A 27 23.40 -35.53 -13.17
C PHE A 27 24.66 -34.66 -13.29
N TRP A 28 25.33 -34.33 -12.18
CA TRP A 28 26.57 -33.55 -12.18
C TRP A 28 27.77 -34.38 -12.69
N PRO A 29 28.72 -33.82 -13.47
CA PRO A 29 28.81 -32.46 -14.01
C PRO A 29 28.24 -32.31 -15.44
N ASN A 30 27.31 -33.18 -15.84
CA ASN A 30 26.77 -33.17 -17.21
C ASN A 30 25.79 -32.01 -17.45
N THR A 31 25.50 -31.72 -18.72
CA THR A 31 24.59 -30.64 -19.14
C THR A 31 23.24 -30.60 -18.40
N PRO A 32 22.56 -31.74 -18.11
CA PRO A 32 21.32 -31.71 -17.33
C PRO A 32 21.51 -31.23 -15.88
N GLY A 33 22.63 -31.57 -15.24
CA GLY A 33 22.97 -31.10 -13.89
C GLY A 33 23.16 -29.58 -13.84
N LEU A 34 23.83 -29.02 -14.85
CA LEU A 34 23.98 -27.56 -15.01
C LEU A 34 22.63 -26.85 -15.20
N LEU A 35 21.71 -27.45 -15.98
CA LEU A 35 20.35 -26.91 -16.16
C LEU A 35 19.55 -26.90 -14.84
N PHE A 36 19.56 -27.99 -14.08
CA PHE A 36 18.89 -28.06 -12.78
C PHE A 36 19.50 -27.08 -11.76
N MET A 37 20.82 -26.94 -11.74
CA MET A 37 21.50 -25.93 -10.91
C MET A 37 21.08 -24.50 -11.29
N GLY A 38 20.94 -24.21 -12.60
CA GLY A 38 20.42 -22.93 -13.09
C GLY A 38 18.98 -22.64 -12.66
N LEU A 39 18.09 -23.64 -12.71
CA LEU A 39 16.70 -23.52 -12.21
C LEU A 39 16.63 -23.31 -10.69
N GLY A 40 17.54 -23.93 -9.93
CA GLY A 40 17.72 -23.67 -8.50
C GLY A 40 18.16 -22.23 -8.23
N LEU A 41 19.18 -21.75 -8.95
CA LEU A 41 19.69 -20.37 -8.82
C LEU A 41 18.64 -19.31 -9.19
N PHE A 42 17.85 -19.55 -10.25
CA PHE A 42 16.71 -18.71 -10.60
C PHE A 42 15.67 -18.66 -9.47
N GLY A 43 15.35 -19.81 -8.86
CA GLY A 43 14.47 -19.87 -7.69
C GLY A 43 15.01 -19.05 -6.52
N VAL A 44 16.31 -19.15 -6.22
CA VAL A 44 16.97 -18.35 -5.16
C VAL A 44 16.89 -16.85 -5.46
N LEU A 45 17.17 -16.42 -6.70
CA LEU A 45 17.07 -15.02 -7.11
C LEU A 45 15.63 -14.49 -6.98
N HIS A 46 14.64 -15.26 -7.44
CA HIS A 46 13.24 -14.86 -7.35
C HIS A 46 12.75 -14.80 -5.89
N LEU A 47 13.13 -15.78 -5.07
CA LEU A 47 12.82 -15.78 -3.63
C LEU A 47 13.47 -14.58 -2.93
N ALA A 48 14.71 -14.23 -3.27
CA ALA A 48 15.38 -13.04 -2.73
C ALA A 48 14.64 -11.75 -3.09
N ILE A 49 14.15 -11.60 -4.34
CA ILE A 49 13.33 -10.46 -4.76
C ILE A 49 12.05 -10.38 -3.92
N LEU A 50 11.30 -11.48 -3.78
CA LEU A 50 10.07 -11.52 -2.97
C LEU A 50 10.32 -11.16 -1.49
N ILE A 51 11.43 -11.63 -0.92
CA ILE A 51 11.83 -11.30 0.46
C ILE A 51 12.17 -9.81 0.59
N ILE A 52 12.92 -9.24 -0.36
CA ILE A 52 13.26 -7.81 -0.37
C ILE A 52 11.99 -6.95 -0.47
N GLU A 53 11.07 -7.30 -1.38
CA GLU A 53 9.79 -6.58 -1.52
C GLU A 53 8.93 -6.63 -0.24
N ARG A 54 8.94 -7.78 0.45
CA ARG A 54 8.25 -7.99 1.73
C ARG A 54 8.88 -7.20 2.88
N ILE A 55 10.21 -7.21 3.01
CA ILE A 55 10.92 -6.42 4.03
C ILE A 55 10.70 -4.92 3.79
N ALA A 56 10.66 -4.50 2.53
CA ALA A 56 10.39 -3.12 2.17
C ALA A 56 8.91 -2.69 2.39
N GLN A 57 7.99 -3.55 2.82
CA GLN A 57 6.60 -3.15 3.06
C GLN A 57 6.50 -2.19 4.26
N PRO A 58 5.82 -1.02 4.12
CA PRO A 58 5.45 -0.21 5.26
C PRO A 58 4.57 -1.06 6.19
N GLN A 59 5.07 -1.38 7.38
CA GLN A 59 4.29 -2.04 8.41
C GLN A 59 3.55 -1.00 9.24
N PHE A 60 2.28 -1.28 9.54
CA PHE A 60 1.48 -0.41 10.40
C PHE A 60 1.76 -0.74 11.86
N ASP A 61 2.28 0.24 12.60
CA ASP A 61 2.42 0.20 14.06
C ASP A 61 1.29 0.99 14.75
N GLN A 62 0.60 0.35 15.70
CA GLN A 62 -0.41 1.00 16.53
C GLN A 62 0.15 2.14 17.39
N ARG A 63 1.48 2.23 17.59
CA ARG A 63 2.14 3.25 18.41
C ARG A 63 2.51 4.53 17.66
N MET A 64 2.47 4.54 16.32
CA MET A 64 2.86 5.70 15.51
C MET A 64 2.08 6.98 15.88
N THR A 65 2.71 8.14 15.82
CA THR A 65 2.05 9.44 15.91
C THR A 65 1.12 9.68 14.70
N PRO A 66 0.21 10.68 14.75
CA PRO A 66 -0.59 11.07 13.58
C PRO A 66 0.29 11.42 12.36
N THR A 67 1.35 12.20 12.55
CA THR A 67 2.30 12.56 11.49
C THR A 67 3.05 11.35 10.92
N GLU A 68 3.43 10.39 11.75
CA GLU A 68 3.99 9.12 11.24
C GLU A 68 2.96 8.27 10.47
N PHE A 69 1.66 8.41 10.77
CA PHE A 69 0.57 7.78 10.02
C PHE A 69 0.34 8.45 8.65
N GLU A 70 0.46 9.78 8.56
CA GLU A 70 0.46 10.52 7.30
C GLU A 70 1.64 10.07 6.42
N HIS A 71 2.86 10.06 6.96
CA HIS A 71 4.03 9.52 6.25
C HIS A 71 3.89 8.03 5.90
N TYR A 72 3.25 7.21 6.74
CA TYR A 72 2.94 5.81 6.42
C TYR A 72 2.00 5.71 5.21
N CYS A 73 0.93 6.49 5.19
CA CYS A 73 -0.03 6.52 4.09
C CYS A 73 0.63 7.01 2.79
N ALA A 74 1.48 8.03 2.85
CA ALA A 74 2.27 8.49 1.71
C ALA A 74 3.19 7.38 1.17
N ARG A 75 3.92 6.66 2.03
CA ARG A 75 4.76 5.51 1.60
C ARG A 75 3.94 4.40 0.94
N MET A 76 2.72 4.13 1.42
CA MET A 76 1.81 3.15 0.80
C MET A 76 1.39 3.57 -0.61
N LEU A 77 1.13 4.86 -0.84
CA LEU A 77 0.84 5.43 -2.17
C LEU A 77 2.07 5.37 -3.09
N THR A 78 3.25 5.75 -2.59
CA THR A 78 4.52 5.65 -3.35
C THR A 78 4.81 4.23 -3.82
N LYS A 79 4.49 3.22 -3.01
CA LYS A 79 4.55 1.81 -3.43
C LYS A 79 3.61 1.48 -4.58
N GLN A 80 2.41 2.05 -4.57
CA GLN A 80 1.47 1.99 -5.71
C GLN A 80 1.87 2.93 -6.87
N LYS A 81 3.11 3.43 -6.93
CA LYS A 81 3.64 4.29 -8.00
C LYS A 81 2.89 5.63 -8.15
N TRP A 82 2.37 6.16 -7.05
CA TRP A 82 1.93 7.55 -6.95
C TRP A 82 3.10 8.45 -6.52
N ASN A 83 3.18 9.65 -7.07
CA ASN A 83 4.03 10.72 -6.52
C ASN A 83 3.28 11.34 -5.34
N ALA A 84 3.48 10.80 -4.14
CA ALA A 84 2.79 11.23 -2.92
C ALA A 84 3.73 12.04 -2.01
N GLN A 85 3.27 13.22 -1.59
CA GLN A 85 4.00 14.17 -0.75
C GLN A 85 3.13 14.56 0.45
N VAL A 86 3.70 14.50 1.65
CA VAL A 86 3.05 14.98 2.89
C VAL A 86 3.13 16.51 2.91
N THR A 87 2.02 17.16 3.23
CA THR A 87 1.91 18.62 3.32
C THR A 87 2.53 19.15 4.63
N GLN A 88 2.64 20.47 4.77
CA GLN A 88 3.03 21.09 6.03
C GLN A 88 1.77 21.43 6.83
N ALA A 89 1.68 20.93 8.06
CA ALA A 89 0.52 20.98 8.98
C ALA A 89 0.05 22.39 9.45
N SER A 90 0.30 23.44 8.67
CA SER A 90 -0.12 24.81 8.94
C SER A 90 -0.61 25.48 7.66
N GLY A 91 -1.92 25.74 7.60
CA GLY A 91 -2.58 26.46 6.49
C GLY A 91 -3.10 25.56 5.36
N ASP A 92 -2.82 24.27 5.41
CA ASP A 92 -3.10 23.19 4.46
C ASP A 92 -4.57 22.72 4.41
N GLN A 93 -5.48 23.43 5.09
CA GLN A 93 -6.95 23.24 5.06
C GLN A 93 -7.45 21.80 5.34
N GLY A 94 -6.61 20.94 5.94
CA GLY A 94 -6.92 19.53 6.20
C GLY A 94 -6.62 18.58 5.03
N VAL A 95 -5.75 18.98 4.10
CA VAL A 95 -5.03 18.05 3.24
C VAL A 95 -3.73 17.68 3.95
N ASP A 96 -3.53 16.39 4.25
CA ASP A 96 -2.28 15.90 4.86
C ASP A 96 -1.32 15.31 3.80
N ILE A 97 -1.84 14.92 2.63
CA ILE A 97 -1.07 14.35 1.52
C ILE A 97 -1.65 14.82 0.18
N VAL A 98 -0.79 15.30 -0.71
CA VAL A 98 -1.09 15.45 -2.14
C VAL A 98 -0.45 14.28 -2.88
N ALA A 99 -1.19 13.61 -3.76
CA ALA A 99 -0.68 12.50 -4.54
C ALA A 99 -1.09 12.58 -6.01
N GLU A 100 -0.14 12.38 -6.92
CA GLU A 100 -0.39 12.41 -8.36
C GLU A 100 0.06 11.13 -9.05
N LYS A 101 -0.71 10.66 -10.04
CA LYS A 101 -0.33 9.53 -10.91
C LYS A 101 -0.99 9.64 -12.27
N ARG A 102 -0.17 9.68 -13.32
CA ARG A 102 -0.63 9.69 -14.74
C ARG A 102 -1.63 10.83 -15.03
N GLY A 103 -1.40 12.01 -14.45
CA GLY A 103 -2.28 13.18 -14.61
C GLY A 103 -3.56 13.16 -13.77
N LEU A 104 -3.76 12.17 -12.90
CA LEU A 104 -4.79 12.19 -11.86
C LEU A 104 -4.17 12.65 -10.54
N ARG A 105 -4.66 13.76 -9.98
CA ARG A 105 -4.27 14.33 -8.69
C ARG A 105 -5.37 14.03 -7.65
N ILE A 106 -4.95 13.54 -6.50
CA ILE A 106 -5.83 13.31 -5.35
C ILE A 106 -5.25 13.98 -4.10
N VAL A 107 -6.15 14.38 -3.22
CA VAL A 107 -5.79 14.84 -1.86
C VAL A 107 -6.24 13.82 -0.84
N LEU A 108 -5.46 13.63 0.23
CA LEU A 108 -5.80 12.72 1.32
C LEU A 108 -5.78 13.41 2.69
N GLN A 109 -6.70 12.97 3.55
CA GLN A 109 -6.82 13.32 4.96
C GLN A 109 -6.70 12.04 5.81
N CYS A 110 -5.61 11.91 6.55
CA CYS A 110 -5.22 10.76 7.37
C CYS A 110 -5.61 10.96 8.85
N LYS A 111 -6.74 10.40 9.29
CA LYS A 111 -7.18 10.48 10.70
C LYS A 111 -6.85 9.20 11.48
N LYS A 112 -5.75 9.22 12.25
CA LYS A 112 -5.35 8.12 13.15
C LYS A 112 -6.10 8.15 14.49
N TYR A 113 -7.39 7.84 14.50
CA TYR A 113 -8.23 7.88 15.72
C TYR A 113 -8.63 6.49 16.22
N SER A 114 -8.86 6.38 17.54
CA SER A 114 -9.43 5.18 18.19
C SER A 114 -10.94 5.04 18.04
N LYS A 115 -11.62 6.11 17.63
CA LYS A 115 -13.07 6.17 17.37
C LYS A 115 -13.34 6.42 15.88
N PRO A 116 -14.53 6.06 15.36
CA PRO A 116 -14.90 6.34 13.98
C PRO A 116 -14.86 7.82 13.63
N VAL A 117 -14.44 8.12 12.40
CA VAL A 117 -14.27 9.50 11.90
C VAL A 117 -15.64 10.13 11.56
N GLY A 118 -15.82 11.38 11.99
CA GLY A 118 -17.03 12.17 11.77
C GLY A 118 -16.96 13.11 10.55
N ASN A 119 -18.06 13.82 10.28
CA ASN A 119 -18.24 14.70 9.11
C ASN A 119 -17.11 15.70 8.89
N ARG A 120 -16.48 16.20 9.97
CA ARG A 120 -15.43 17.22 9.91
C ARG A 120 -14.30 16.86 8.95
N ALA A 121 -13.79 15.62 8.98
CA ALA A 121 -12.73 15.19 8.07
C ALA A 121 -13.16 15.15 6.60
N VAL A 122 -14.46 14.92 6.34
CA VAL A 122 -15.03 14.97 4.99
C VAL A 122 -15.19 16.42 4.53
N GLN A 123 -15.59 17.33 5.43
CA GLN A 123 -15.69 18.76 5.15
C GLN A 123 -14.32 19.39 4.87
N GLU A 124 -13.32 19.05 5.69
CA GLU A 124 -11.91 19.43 5.53
C GLU A 124 -11.40 18.98 4.15
N ILE A 125 -11.51 17.69 3.80
CA ILE A 125 -10.98 17.22 2.51
C ILE A 125 -11.75 17.78 1.30
N VAL A 126 -13.06 18.07 1.41
CA VAL A 126 -13.84 18.69 0.32
C VAL A 126 -13.34 20.11 0.00
N ALA A 127 -12.97 20.90 1.01
CA ALA A 127 -12.30 22.18 0.77
C ALA A 127 -10.90 21.97 0.16
N GLY A 128 -10.17 20.96 0.67
CA GLY A 128 -8.85 20.56 0.17
C GLY A 128 -8.81 20.21 -1.33
N ILE A 129 -9.85 19.53 -1.86
CA ILE A 129 -9.95 19.18 -3.30
C ILE A 129 -9.83 20.43 -4.17
N ALA A 130 -10.61 21.47 -3.85
CA ALA A 130 -10.60 22.73 -4.59
C ALA A 130 -9.32 23.53 -4.35
N HIS A 131 -8.78 23.54 -3.13
CA HIS A 131 -7.55 24.26 -2.81
C HIS A 131 -6.34 23.74 -3.57
N GLU A 132 -6.21 22.42 -3.68
CA GLU A 132 -5.10 21.73 -4.36
C GLU A 132 -5.35 21.47 -5.85
N ASN A 133 -6.48 21.89 -6.40
CA ASN A 133 -6.92 21.61 -7.77
C ASN A 133 -6.80 20.10 -8.11
N ALA A 134 -7.36 19.26 -7.25
CA ALA A 134 -7.38 17.80 -7.39
C ALA A 134 -8.73 17.31 -7.94
N GLU A 135 -8.76 16.16 -8.60
CA GLU A 135 -10.02 15.59 -9.11
C GLU A 135 -10.83 14.86 -8.04
N ARG A 136 -10.19 14.36 -6.96
CA ARG A 136 -10.86 13.62 -5.87
C ARG A 136 -10.17 13.77 -4.52
N GLY A 137 -10.99 13.71 -3.47
CA GLY A 137 -10.55 13.65 -2.08
C GLY A 137 -10.72 12.26 -1.49
N VAL A 138 -9.82 11.91 -0.57
CA VAL A 138 -9.82 10.64 0.14
C VAL A 138 -9.64 10.89 1.63
N VAL A 139 -10.51 10.37 2.49
CA VAL A 139 -10.22 10.30 3.93
C VAL A 139 -9.72 8.90 4.24
N VAL A 140 -8.57 8.79 4.89
CA VAL A 140 -7.96 7.52 5.33
C VAL A 140 -8.05 7.41 6.85
N ALA A 141 -8.60 6.31 7.36
CA ALA A 141 -8.81 6.11 8.80
C ALA A 141 -8.32 4.75 9.30
N THR A 142 -8.05 4.68 10.61
CA THR A 142 -7.70 3.44 11.32
C THR A 142 -8.88 2.69 11.93
N ASN A 143 -10.00 3.38 12.23
CA ASN A 143 -11.16 2.79 12.93
C ASN A 143 -12.52 3.17 12.29
N GLY A 144 -12.54 3.29 10.96
CA GLY A 144 -13.76 3.51 10.19
C GLY A 144 -14.41 4.88 10.36
N TYR A 145 -15.69 4.97 10.03
CA TYR A 145 -16.43 6.22 9.85
C TYR A 145 -17.80 6.15 10.51
N THR A 146 -18.38 7.30 10.81
CA THR A 146 -19.79 7.39 11.23
C THR A 146 -20.71 7.36 10.01
N ARG A 147 -21.94 6.85 10.15
CA ARG A 147 -22.96 6.85 9.07
C ARG A 147 -23.25 8.24 8.48
N ALA A 148 -23.05 9.29 9.27
CA ALA A 148 -23.18 10.67 8.80
C ALA A 148 -22.02 11.07 7.87
N ALA A 149 -20.79 10.66 8.19
CA ALA A 149 -19.62 10.89 7.36
C ALA A 149 -19.69 10.08 6.05
N GLU A 150 -20.14 8.82 6.10
CA GLU A 150 -20.38 7.98 4.92
C GLU A 150 -21.36 8.63 3.94
N ARG A 151 -22.50 9.13 4.44
CA ARG A 151 -23.49 9.84 3.62
C ARG A 151 -22.92 11.13 3.03
N LEU A 152 -22.21 11.92 3.83
CA LEU A 152 -21.62 13.18 3.37
C LEU A 152 -20.53 12.95 2.31
N ALA A 153 -19.72 11.90 2.47
CA ALA A 153 -18.68 11.54 1.52
C ALA A 153 -19.28 11.08 0.19
N ALA A 154 -20.33 10.26 0.22
CA ALA A 154 -21.08 9.87 -0.98
C ALA A 154 -21.64 11.08 -1.74
N SER A 155 -22.23 12.06 -1.05
CA SER A 155 -22.73 13.30 -1.67
C SER A 155 -21.66 14.19 -2.30
N ASN A 156 -20.39 14.05 -1.89
CA ASN A 156 -19.26 14.86 -2.38
C ASN A 156 -18.24 14.05 -3.20
N ASN A 157 -18.55 12.82 -3.59
CA ASN A 157 -17.64 11.90 -4.30
C ASN A 157 -16.27 11.70 -3.60
N VAL A 158 -16.26 11.72 -2.26
CA VAL A 158 -15.08 11.48 -1.43
C VAL A 158 -14.94 9.99 -1.11
N LEU A 159 -13.76 9.43 -1.32
CA LEU A 159 -13.48 8.04 -0.93
C LEU A 159 -13.15 7.94 0.57
N LEU A 160 -13.76 6.98 1.24
CA LEU A 160 -13.48 6.65 2.64
C LEU A 160 -12.75 5.31 2.69
N LEU A 161 -11.47 5.32 3.06
CA LEU A 161 -10.58 4.16 2.97
C LEU A 161 -9.99 3.77 4.33
N HIS A 162 -9.94 2.48 4.62
CA HIS A 162 -9.03 2.01 5.66
C HIS A 162 -7.59 2.14 5.15
N TYR A 163 -6.59 2.35 6.02
CA TYR A 163 -5.19 2.47 5.58
C TYR A 163 -4.69 1.24 4.78
N ALA A 164 -5.27 0.06 5.05
CA ALA A 164 -4.97 -1.17 4.32
C ALA A 164 -5.49 -1.16 2.87
N ASP A 165 -6.45 -0.29 2.52
CA ASP A 165 -6.99 -0.16 1.17
C ASP A 165 -6.07 0.63 0.22
N LEU A 166 -5.11 1.37 0.75
CA LEU A 166 -4.14 2.12 -0.05
C LEU A 166 -3.32 1.22 -0.99
N CYS A 167 -3.12 -0.06 -0.63
CA CYS A 167 -2.45 -1.04 -1.51
C CYS A 167 -3.24 -1.39 -2.78
N ARG A 168 -4.53 -1.02 -2.84
CA ARG A 168 -5.45 -1.30 -3.95
C ARG A 168 -6.14 -0.04 -4.49
N ILE A 169 -5.61 1.15 -4.18
CA ILE A 169 -6.22 2.45 -4.51
C ILE A 169 -6.53 2.63 -6.01
N ASP A 170 -5.66 2.13 -6.89
CA ASP A 170 -5.84 2.12 -8.36
C ASP A 170 -7.11 1.41 -8.85
N ARG A 171 -7.71 0.54 -8.02
CA ARG A 171 -8.98 -0.14 -8.30
C ARG A 171 -10.18 0.65 -7.75
N LEU A 172 -9.98 1.39 -6.67
CA LEU A 172 -11.02 2.13 -5.94
C LEU A 172 -11.24 3.54 -6.53
N LEU A 173 -10.28 4.05 -7.30
CA LEU A 173 -10.40 5.31 -8.07
C LEU A 173 -10.94 5.11 -9.50
N ARG A 174 -11.34 3.90 -9.90
CA ARG A 174 -11.95 3.64 -11.22
C ARG A 174 -13.45 3.93 -11.21
#